data_AF-A0AAD8I824-F1
#
_entry.id   AF-A0AAD8I824-F1
#
_cell.length_a   1.000
_cell.length_b   1.000
_cell.length_c   1.000
_cell.angle_alpha   90.00
_cell.angle_beta   90.00
_cell.angle_gamma   90.00
#
_symmetry.space_group_name_H-M   'P 1'
#
loop_
_entity.id
_entity.type
_entity.pdbx_description
1 polymer ?
#
loop_
_entity_poly.entity_id
_entity_poly.type
_entity_poly.pdbx_seq_one_letter_code
_entity_poly.pdbx_strand_id
1 'polypeptide(L)'
;MRRRNFSESCSVLQSIVPNLLPKATQDQIVRGTIEYIRELEQDLRALEKLKQSVREKLEANSVLSNITNGRSSVDVTVSGGVAFFGIEVDLRQSLVVDILKVFDKYGVEILVANVVVDEHRQKLMVTVTANVGGCEEGKEVIEMIKTEILFV
;
A
#
# COMPACT_ATOMS: atom_id res chain seq x y z
N MET A 1 -21.60 -1.32 -44.82
CA MET A 1 -21.52 -1.23 -43.34
C MET A 1 -20.42 -2.10 -42.74
N ARG A 2 -20.39 -3.43 -42.97
CA ARG A 2 -19.41 -4.36 -42.36
C ARG A 2 -17.91 -3.97 -42.49
N ARG A 3 -17.46 -3.41 -43.62
CA ARG A 3 -16.06 -2.97 -43.81
C ARG A 3 -15.68 -1.69 -43.05
N ARG A 4 -16.65 -0.80 -42.78
CA ARG A 4 -16.40 0.46 -42.07
C ARG A 4 -16.11 0.20 -40.59
N ASN A 5 -16.89 -0.70 -39.98
CA ASN A 5 -16.71 -1.13 -38.59
C ASN A 5 -15.32 -1.75 -38.35
N PHE A 6 -14.81 -2.56 -39.28
CA PHE A 6 -13.48 -3.19 -39.11
C PHE A 6 -12.33 -2.19 -39.17
N SER A 7 -12.44 -1.17 -40.04
CA SER A 7 -11.46 -0.09 -40.12
C SER A 7 -11.44 0.78 -38.86
N GLU A 8 -12.61 1.03 -38.28
CA GLU A 8 -12.75 1.74 -37.00
C GLU A 8 -12.10 0.94 -35.87
N SER A 9 -12.35 -0.37 -35.76
CA SER A 9 -11.70 -1.23 -34.77
C SER A 9 -10.17 -1.24 -34.90
N CYS A 10 -9.63 -1.29 -36.12
CA CYS A 10 -8.19 -1.21 -36.36
C CYS A 10 -7.60 0.14 -35.91
N SER A 11 -8.35 1.23 -36.10
CA SER A 11 -7.93 2.57 -35.66
C SER A 11 -7.88 2.68 -34.14
N VAL A 12 -8.86 2.08 -33.45
CA VAL A 12 -8.85 1.99 -31.98
C VAL A 12 -7.66 1.18 -31.49
N LEU A 13 -7.41 0.01 -32.07
CA LEU A 13 -6.26 -0.82 -31.70
C LEU A 13 -4.93 -0.08 -31.89
N GLN A 14 -4.77 0.66 -32.99
CA GLN A 14 -3.59 1.52 -33.22
C GLN A 14 -3.38 2.60 -32.16
N SER A 15 -4.45 3.11 -31.55
CA SER A 15 -4.34 4.14 -30.51
C SER A 15 -3.94 3.61 -29.14
N ILE A 16 -4.18 2.32 -28.87
CA ILE A 16 -3.97 1.72 -27.54
C ILE A 16 -2.70 0.88 -27.50
N VAL A 17 -2.39 0.19 -28.60
CA VAL A 17 -1.22 -0.69 -28.66
C VAL A 17 0.02 0.15 -28.94
N PRO A 18 1.02 0.16 -28.04
CA PRO A 18 2.23 0.93 -28.22
C PRO A 18 3.03 0.40 -29.41
N ASN A 19 3.86 1.27 -30.00
CA ASN A 19 4.81 0.93 -31.06
C ASN A 19 4.20 0.45 -32.40
N LEU A 20 2.88 0.60 -32.60
CA LEU A 20 2.29 0.40 -33.93
C LEU A 20 2.61 1.60 -34.84
N LEU A 21 3.04 1.30 -36.08
CA LEU A 21 3.32 2.32 -37.08
C LEU A 21 2.02 3.02 -37.52
N PRO A 22 2.02 4.35 -37.74
CA PRO A 22 0.83 5.11 -38.19
C PRO A 22 0.25 4.64 -39.55
N LYS A 23 1.02 3.88 -40.32
CA LYS A 23 0.62 3.28 -41.62
C LYS A 23 0.63 1.75 -41.59
N ALA A 24 0.56 1.14 -40.41
CA ALA A 24 0.54 -0.31 -40.27
C ALA A 24 -0.62 -0.93 -41.05
N THR A 25 -0.35 -2.03 -41.76
CA THR A 25 -1.40 -2.80 -42.43
C THR A 25 -2.30 -3.48 -41.41
N GLN A 26 -3.52 -3.85 -41.81
CA GLN A 26 -4.47 -4.53 -40.90
C GLN A 26 -3.87 -5.79 -40.25
N ASP A 27 -3.08 -6.57 -41.01
CA ASP A 27 -2.37 -7.74 -40.47
C ASP A 27 -1.34 -7.36 -39.39
N GLN A 28 -0.58 -6.28 -39.62
CA GLN A 28 0.40 -5.78 -38.65
C GLN A 28 -0.25 -5.27 -37.37
N ILE A 29 -1.39 -4.58 -37.47
CA ILE A 29 -2.15 -4.11 -36.30
C ILE A 29 -2.61 -5.30 -35.46
N VAL A 30 -3.22 -6.30 -36.10
CA VAL A 30 -3.72 -7.50 -35.40
C VAL A 30 -2.57 -8.27 -34.76
N ARG A 31 -1.47 -8.49 -35.50
CA ARG A 31 -0.29 -9.19 -34.99
C ARG A 31 0.35 -8.47 -33.80
N GLY A 32 0.60 -7.17 -33.92
CA GLY A 32 1.17 -6.37 -32.83
C GLY A 32 0.25 -6.31 -31.61
N THR A 33 -1.08 -6.32 -31.83
CA THR A 33 -2.05 -6.41 -30.73
C THR A 33 -1.96 -7.75 -30.01
N ILE A 34 -1.83 -8.86 -30.74
CA ILE A 34 -1.68 -10.21 -30.16
C ILE A 34 -0.39 -10.30 -29.33
N GLU A 35 0.72 -9.78 -29.87
CA GLU A 35 2.01 -9.75 -29.18
C GLU A 35 1.92 -8.91 -27.90
N TYR A 36 1.33 -7.72 -27.97
CA TYR A 36 1.16 -6.84 -26.81
C TYR A 36 0.28 -7.45 -25.70
N ILE A 37 -0.82 -8.12 -26.06
CA ILE A 37 -1.64 -8.85 -25.07
C ILE A 37 -0.80 -9.93 -24.39
N ARG A 38 0.01 -10.67 -25.14
CA ARG A 38 0.85 -11.73 -24.60
C ARG A 38 1.91 -11.19 -23.62
N GLU A 39 2.52 -10.05 -23.95
CA GLU A 39 3.45 -9.35 -23.06
C GLU A 39 2.76 -8.92 -21.77
N LEU A 40 1.59 -8.26 -21.85
CA LEU A 40 0.83 -7.85 -20.68
C LEU A 40 0.42 -9.03 -19.79
N GLU A 41 0.03 -10.16 -20.37
CA GLU A 41 -0.26 -11.36 -19.59
C GLU A 41 0.99 -11.94 -18.91
N GLN A 42 2.16 -11.84 -19.54
CA GLN A 42 3.43 -12.25 -18.93
C GLN A 42 3.81 -11.34 -17.76
N ASP A 43 3.67 -10.02 -17.94
CA ASP A 43 3.94 -9.03 -16.90
C ASP A 43 3.00 -9.19 -15.71
N LEU A 44 1.70 -9.41 -15.97
CA LEU A 44 0.72 -9.67 -14.92
C LEU A 44 1.10 -10.93 -14.11
N ARG A 45 1.44 -12.02 -14.79
CA ARG A 45 1.91 -13.26 -14.12
C ARG A 45 3.20 -13.04 -13.32
N ALA A 46 4.13 -12.24 -13.84
CA ALA A 46 5.38 -11.92 -13.14
C ALA A 46 5.11 -11.09 -11.88
N LEU A 47 4.22 -10.11 -11.97
CA LEU A 47 3.84 -9.24 -10.87
C LEU A 47 3.09 -10.00 -9.77
N GLU A 48 2.20 -10.92 -10.15
CA GLU A 48 1.52 -11.82 -9.20
C GLU A 48 2.51 -12.73 -8.47
N LYS A 49 3.48 -13.31 -9.19
CA LYS A 49 4.55 -14.11 -8.56
C LYS A 49 5.40 -13.28 -7.61
N LEU A 50 5.75 -12.05 -7.99
CA LEU A 50 6.51 -11.15 -7.12
C LEU A 50 5.72 -10.81 -5.86
N LYS A 51 4.43 -10.47 -6.01
CA LYS A 51 3.52 -10.21 -4.89
C LYS A 51 3.42 -11.41 -3.95
N GLN A 52 3.30 -12.62 -4.49
CA GLN A 52 3.24 -13.85 -3.70
C GLN A 52 4.58 -14.14 -3.01
N SER A 53 5.71 -13.96 -3.69
CA SER A 53 7.04 -14.14 -3.09
C SER A 53 7.31 -13.15 -1.95
N VAL A 54 6.88 -11.89 -2.09
CA VAL A 54 6.94 -10.90 -1.02
C VAL A 54 6.08 -11.33 0.15
N ARG A 55 4.85 -11.81 -0.10
CA ARG A 55 3.97 -12.35 0.94
C ARG A 55 4.60 -13.53 1.68
N GLU A 56 5.16 -14.49 0.97
CA GLU A 56 5.81 -15.66 1.59
C GLU A 56 7.05 -15.29 2.40
N LYS A 57 7.84 -14.32 1.93
CA LYS A 57 8.96 -13.77 2.73
C LYS A 57 8.48 -13.04 3.99
N LEU A 58 7.36 -12.32 3.92
CA LEU A 58 6.75 -11.67 5.08
C LEU A 58 6.30 -12.71 6.11
N GLU A 59 5.61 -13.77 5.68
CA GLU A 59 5.16 -14.86 6.56
C GLU A 59 6.34 -15.63 7.17
N ALA A 60 7.38 -15.93 6.39
CA ALA A 60 8.58 -16.61 6.89
C ALA A 60 9.35 -15.76 7.94
N ASN A 61 9.38 -14.44 7.76
CA ASN A 61 9.98 -13.52 8.71
C ASN A 61 9.08 -13.29 9.95
N SER A 62 7.76 -13.37 9.79
CA SER A 62 6.77 -13.31 10.88
C SER A 62 6.90 -14.51 11.82
N VAL A 63 7.08 -15.72 11.27
CA VAL A 63 7.28 -16.95 12.06
C VAL A 63 8.58 -16.91 12.90
N LEU A 64 9.62 -16.21 12.43
CA LEU A 64 10.86 -16.00 13.18
C LEU A 64 10.79 -14.83 14.19
N SER A 65 9.74 -14.02 14.14
CA SER A 65 9.59 -12.82 14.98
C SER A 65 8.72 -13.03 16.23
N ASN A 66 8.23 -14.25 16.46
CA ASN A 66 7.61 -14.60 17.72
C ASN A 66 8.70 -14.93 18.74
N ILE A 67 8.95 -14.00 19.66
CA ILE A 67 9.98 -13.98 20.72
C ILE A 67 11.19 -13.10 20.35
N THR A 68 10.94 -11.81 20.11
CA THR A 68 11.87 -10.79 20.60
C THR A 68 11.11 -9.93 21.58
N ASN A 69 11.67 -9.81 22.79
CA ASN A 69 11.17 -9.06 23.92
C ASN A 69 11.36 -7.54 23.67
N GLY A 70 10.95 -7.10 22.48
CA GLY A 70 11.02 -5.73 22.01
C GLY A 70 10.03 -4.87 22.77
N ARG A 71 10.52 -3.85 23.44
CA ARG A 71 9.68 -2.89 24.16
C ARG A 71 9.03 -1.96 23.14
N SER A 72 7.98 -2.42 22.47
CA SER A 72 7.07 -1.53 21.76
C SER A 72 6.38 -0.63 22.78
N SER A 73 6.41 0.68 22.55
CA SER A 73 5.76 1.65 23.43
C SER A 73 4.95 2.64 22.61
N VAL A 74 3.72 2.87 23.05
CA VAL A 74 2.82 3.88 22.48
C VAL A 74 2.43 4.84 23.59
N ASP A 75 2.90 6.07 23.47
CA ASP A 75 2.49 7.19 24.32
C ASP A 75 1.45 8.03 23.58
N VAL A 76 0.43 8.49 24.29
CA VAL A 76 -0.63 9.31 23.69
C VAL A 76 -0.96 10.50 24.57
N THR A 77 -0.88 11.69 23.99
CA THR A 77 -1.32 12.94 24.62
C THR A 77 -2.53 13.48 23.87
N VAL A 78 -3.55 13.95 24.58
CA VAL A 78 -4.80 14.45 23.98
C VAL A 78 -5.03 15.89 24.38
N SER A 79 -5.34 16.75 23.41
CA SER A 79 -5.66 18.15 23.65
C SER A 79 -6.71 18.64 22.64
N GLY A 80 -7.83 19.16 23.13
CA GLY A 80 -8.82 19.85 22.30
C GLY A 80 -9.44 19.02 21.16
N GLY A 81 -9.54 17.70 21.31
CA GLY A 81 -10.02 16.79 20.25
C GLY A 81 -8.96 16.33 19.25
N VAL A 82 -7.69 16.72 19.48
CA VAL A 82 -6.53 16.22 18.74
C VAL A 82 -5.73 15.29 19.64
N ALA A 83 -5.29 14.16 19.10
CA ALA A 83 -4.42 13.20 19.77
C ALA A 83 -3.03 13.18 19.11
N PHE A 84 -2.01 13.13 19.95
CA PHE A 84 -0.60 13.04 19.58
C PHE A 84 -0.11 11.67 20.03
N PHE A 85 0.22 10.81 19.07
CA PHE A 85 0.74 9.47 19.29
C PHE A 85 2.26 9.48 19.11
N GLY A 86 3.00 9.03 20.11
CA GLY A 86 4.41 8.69 20.02
C GLY A 86 4.56 7.18 20.03
N ILE A 87 4.99 6.59 18.92
CA ILE A 87 5.07 5.15 18.72
C ILE A 87 6.55 4.79 18.53
N GLU A 88 7.05 3.89 19.36
CA GLU A 88 8.38 3.30 19.22
C GLU A 88 8.22 1.79 19.12
N VAL A 89 8.71 1.22 18.03
CA VAL A 89 8.59 -0.22 17.72
C VAL A 89 9.90 -0.70 17.10
N ASP A 90 10.19 -2.00 17.25
CA ASP A 90 11.35 -2.60 16.60
C ASP A 90 11.14 -2.63 15.09
N LEU A 91 12.18 -2.29 14.33
CA LEU A 91 12.11 -2.15 12.88
C LEU A 91 11.81 -3.50 12.21
N ARG A 92 10.69 -3.55 11.50
CA ARG A 92 10.22 -4.66 10.66
C ARG A 92 9.65 -4.09 9.37
N GLN A 93 9.55 -4.93 8.35
CA GLN A 93 8.96 -4.53 7.08
C GLN A 93 7.47 -4.19 7.26
N SER A 94 6.99 -3.19 6.53
CA SER A 94 5.58 -2.74 6.49
C SER A 94 5.00 -2.05 7.72
N LEU A 95 5.74 -1.90 8.83
CA LEU A 95 5.25 -1.27 10.07
C LEU A 95 4.57 0.08 9.87
N VAL A 96 5.18 0.99 9.10
CA VAL A 96 4.59 2.32 8.87
C VAL A 96 3.21 2.19 8.22
N VAL A 97 3.07 1.30 7.24
CA VAL A 97 1.80 1.07 6.55
C VAL A 97 0.79 0.43 7.50
N ASP A 98 1.21 -0.54 8.31
CA ASP A 98 0.31 -1.23 9.23
C ASP A 98 -0.16 -0.30 10.35
N ILE A 99 0.72 0.57 10.88
CA ILE A 99 0.36 1.65 11.80
C ILE A 99 -0.68 2.59 11.15
N LEU A 100 -0.43 3.09 9.94
CA LEU A 100 -1.34 4.02 9.25
C LEU A 100 -2.71 3.38 8.94
N LYS A 101 -2.75 2.09 8.64
CA LYS A 101 -4.01 1.34 8.46
C LYS A 101 -4.86 1.29 9.73
N VAL A 102 -4.24 1.24 10.91
CA VAL A 102 -4.99 1.29 12.17
C VAL A 102 -5.77 2.61 12.24
N PHE A 103 -5.13 3.74 11.95
CA PHE A 103 -5.82 5.04 11.95
C PHE A 103 -6.95 5.11 10.90
N ASP A 104 -6.70 4.59 9.69
CA ASP A 104 -7.71 4.53 8.61
C ASP A 104 -8.92 3.68 9.01
N LYS A 105 -8.70 2.53 9.66
CA LYS A 105 -9.76 1.65 10.15
C LYS A 105 -10.72 2.33 11.12
N TYR A 106 -10.22 3.23 11.97
CA TYR A 106 -11.04 3.99 12.91
C TYR A 106 -11.57 5.31 12.34
N GLY A 107 -11.34 5.59 11.06
CA GLY A 107 -11.81 6.81 10.39
C GLY A 107 -11.21 8.09 10.98
N VAL A 108 -10.01 7.98 11.58
CA VAL A 108 -9.35 9.11 12.21
C VAL A 108 -8.56 9.90 11.16
N GLU A 109 -8.81 11.20 11.10
CA GLU A 109 -8.08 12.09 10.20
C GLU A 109 -6.67 12.35 10.73
N ILE A 110 -5.66 11.89 10.00
CA ILE A 110 -4.25 12.17 10.30
C ILE A 110 -3.91 13.56 9.78
N LEU A 111 -3.52 14.45 10.69
CA LEU A 111 -3.08 15.81 10.36
C LEU A 111 -1.59 15.85 10.00
N VAL A 112 -0.77 15.12 10.75
CA VAL A 112 0.69 15.06 10.57
C VAL A 112 1.20 13.69 10.97
N ALA A 113 2.14 13.13 10.19
CA ALA A 113 2.90 11.94 10.58
C ALA A 113 4.38 12.17 10.29
N ASN A 114 5.23 11.95 11.29
CA ASN A 114 6.69 11.92 11.12
C ASN A 114 7.20 10.52 11.37
N VAL A 115 8.14 10.09 10.55
CA VAL A 115 8.75 8.76 10.63
C VAL A 115 10.25 8.93 10.73
N VAL A 116 10.84 8.33 11.76
CA VAL A 116 12.28 8.31 12.01
C VAL A 116 12.71 6.86 12.14
N VAL A 117 13.75 6.48 11.41
CA VAL A 117 14.34 5.14 11.44
C VAL A 117 15.71 5.23 12.09
N ASP A 118 15.92 4.47 13.16
CA ASP A 118 17.24 4.25 13.78
C ASP A 118 17.74 2.87 13.35
N GLU A 119 18.53 2.85 12.28
CA GLU A 119 19.11 1.61 11.73
C GLU A 119 20.08 0.93 12.71
N HIS A 120 20.77 1.71 13.56
CA HIS A 120 21.73 1.17 14.51
C HIS A 120 21.06 0.42 15.65
N ARG A 121 19.93 0.94 16.13
CA ARG A 121 19.12 0.31 17.18
C ARG A 121 18.04 -0.62 16.65
N GLN A 122 17.89 -0.72 15.33
CA GLN A 122 16.79 -1.43 14.67
C GLN A 122 15.44 -0.98 15.23
N LYS A 123 15.22 0.35 15.31
CA LYS A 123 13.99 0.95 15.83
C LYS A 123 13.34 1.88 14.83
N LEU A 124 12.02 1.87 14.82
CA LEU A 124 11.17 2.78 14.10
C LEU A 124 10.43 3.65 15.12
N MET A 125 10.53 4.97 14.95
CA MET A 125 9.79 5.94 15.72
C MET A 125 8.81 6.64 14.80
N VAL A 126 7.52 6.57 15.13
CA VAL A 126 6.45 7.24 14.38
C VAL A 126 5.75 8.19 15.33
N THR A 127 5.66 9.46 14.95
CA THR A 127 4.81 10.43 15.65
C THR A 127 3.62 10.77 14.78
N VAL A 128 2.40 10.57 15.27
CA VAL A 128 1.16 10.88 14.54
C VAL A 128 0.38 11.93 15.30
N THR A 129 -0.04 12.99 14.62
CA THR A 129 -1.02 13.95 15.11
C THR A 129 -2.32 13.70 14.36
N ALA A 130 -3.39 13.43 15.09
CA ALA A 130 -4.65 12.99 14.51
C ALA A 130 -5.85 13.70 15.16
N ASN A 131 -6.85 14.03 14.36
CA ASN A 131 -8.11 14.60 14.83
C ASN A 131 -9.06 13.45 15.21
N VAL A 132 -9.35 13.33 16.50
CA VAL A 132 -10.10 12.22 17.11
C VAL A 132 -11.47 12.65 17.62
N GLY A 133 -11.85 13.91 17.42
CA GLY A 133 -13.11 14.46 17.91
C GLY A 133 -13.08 14.77 19.42
N GLY A 134 -13.79 15.81 19.83
CA GLY A 134 -13.76 16.32 21.21
C GLY A 134 -14.69 15.63 22.22
N CYS A 135 -15.32 14.51 21.86
CA CYS A 135 -16.34 13.82 22.69
C CYS A 135 -15.80 12.55 23.37
N GLU A 136 -16.60 11.91 24.23
CA GLU A 136 -16.25 10.64 24.90
C GLU A 136 -15.90 9.52 23.91
N GLU A 137 -16.55 9.50 22.74
CA GLU A 137 -16.25 8.60 21.62
C GLU A 137 -14.77 8.69 21.17
N GLY A 138 -14.18 9.88 21.20
CA GLY A 138 -12.78 10.08 20.82
C GLY A 138 -11.82 9.39 21.79
N LYS A 139 -12.16 9.29 23.08
CA LYS A 139 -11.33 8.59 24.07
C LYS A 139 -11.33 7.08 23.87
N GLU A 140 -12.49 6.49 23.56
CA GLU A 140 -12.59 5.06 23.25
C GLU A 140 -11.80 4.71 21.99
N VAL A 141 -11.90 5.55 20.95
CA VAL A 141 -11.14 5.38 19.70
C VAL A 141 -9.63 5.42 19.95
N ILE A 142 -9.15 6.34 20.79
CA ILE A 142 -7.72 6.44 21.12
C ILE A 142 -7.22 5.16 21.80
N GLU A 143 -7.95 4.62 22.77
CA GLU A 143 -7.54 3.40 23.48
C GLU A 143 -7.58 2.17 22.56
N MET A 144 -8.54 2.11 21.65
CA MET A 144 -8.59 1.06 20.61
C MET A 144 -7.37 1.15 19.68
N ILE A 145 -7.08 2.34 19.15
CA ILE A 145 -5.90 2.59 18.30
C ILE A 145 -4.61 2.21 19.03
N LYS A 146 -4.46 2.68 20.27
CA LYS A 146 -3.27 2.39 21.09
C LYS A 146 -3.08 0.89 21.31
N THR A 147 -4.17 0.19 21.61
CA THR A 147 -4.15 -1.27 21.81
C THR A 147 -3.75 -1.97 20.51
N GLU A 148 -4.36 -1.64 19.38
CA GLU A 148 -4.04 -2.29 18.11
C GLU A 148 -2.61 -2.02 17.65
N ILE A 149 -2.10 -0.80 17.80
CA ILE A 149 -0.70 -0.46 17.44
C ILE A 149 0.31 -1.26 18.29
N LEU A 150 0.00 -1.58 19.55
CA LEU A 150 0.86 -2.43 20.37
C LEU A 150 0.96 -3.89 19.87
N PHE A 151 0.02 -4.31 19.02
CA PHE A 151 -0.01 -5.65 18.42
C PHE A 151 0.42 -5.67 16.94
N VAL A 152 0.82 -4.52 16.37
CA VAL A 152 1.46 -4.43 15.04
C VAL A 152 2.94 -4.81 15.15
#